data_AF-A0A0L0K2J0-F1
#
_entry.id   AF-A0A0L0K2J0-F1
#
_cell.length_a   1.000
_cell.length_b   1.000
_cell.length_c   1.000
_cell.angle_alpha   90.00
_cell.angle_beta   90.00
_cell.angle_gamma   90.00
#
_symmetry.space_group_name_H-M   'P 1'
#
loop_
_entity.id
_entity.type
_entity.pdbx_description
1 polymer ?
#
loop_
_entity_poly.entity_id
_entity_poly.type
_entity_poly.pdbx_seq_one_letter_code
_entity_poly.pdbx_strand_id
1 'polypeptide(L)'
;MTFDEAPETTPDAELPLLTAAQADHLRSLAAPHLRDGHRYSLHDLAVRCARSSVEEWPALVDAHFGQLRQASEGGESAEELLRDAHVRLLPAESIGPEIAADLTYARVVADGLVFAYALDGPTSVRILTDGDVERAGLEALGKAGYDNLARVPVEHDVVQVGEHTTLHSLYGDSPFVASKALYLGEVARRVTGEALPEHGALFVVPTRDNLVYHPIADGTVVDALNALAQFALGAHQSGEGRLSPRVYWWYRGKLTSLTVIDEENRSFSIQPPPELLAAMKGLVRLDGAGRLRTALTGRAPDAEALARDTAGLLERLAQDPSVLADAFASTVTLAHARCVVDPDASELATWDAWSAAVQLGTLLFTGGEAREFVFDDLEVRLPAFPAEPPADARAWLDALYLALVCREWGRVSRLVEVPLERLREDESVDEYVLHWIDTLRTYLSRGPMDDIVQKLLATMQAGHPEAVAYTPTGFSDQVDYQPAALFHRMIANDDEQFAKALADALEKHALYWGDSPAPRAQVSLGLLALASLAGSQEFPVPQKERLLPLYLLNGERIEVIPAP
;
A
#
# COMPACT_ATOMS: atom_id res chain seq x y z
N MET A 1 -55.37 53.84 -7.65
CA MET A 1 -54.28 53.03 -8.20
C MET A 1 -53.46 52.55 -7.03
N THR A 2 -53.86 51.40 -6.49
CA THR A 2 -53.11 50.60 -5.53
C THR A 2 -52.22 49.67 -6.33
N PHE A 3 -50.90 49.77 -6.14
CA PHE A 3 -49.96 48.72 -6.53
C PHE A 3 -49.58 47.98 -5.26
N ASP A 4 -49.96 46.71 -5.25
CA ASP A 4 -49.67 45.67 -4.27
C ASP A 4 -48.34 45.05 -4.72
N GLU A 5 -47.24 45.33 -4.02
CA GLU A 5 -45.95 44.67 -4.24
C GLU A 5 -45.96 43.36 -3.44
N ALA A 6 -45.99 42.23 -4.15
CA ALA A 6 -45.82 40.92 -3.55
C ALA A 6 -44.42 40.81 -2.91
N PRO A 7 -44.28 40.26 -1.69
CA PRO A 7 -42.98 40.07 -1.07
C PRO A 7 -42.16 39.05 -1.87
N GLU A 8 -40.89 39.37 -2.15
CA GLU A 8 -39.94 38.45 -2.78
C GLU A 8 -39.83 37.17 -1.94
N THR A 9 -40.43 36.07 -2.44
CA THR A 9 -40.44 34.75 -1.79
C THR A 9 -39.23 33.89 -2.17
N THR A 10 -38.18 34.48 -2.75
CA THR A 10 -36.99 33.74 -3.18
C THR A 10 -36.22 33.25 -1.94
N PRO A 11 -36.02 31.93 -1.76
CA PRO A 11 -35.21 31.40 -0.68
C PRO A 11 -33.75 31.87 -0.79
N ASP A 12 -33.11 32.13 0.34
CA ASP A 12 -31.68 32.47 0.38
C ASP A 12 -30.82 31.25 0.02
N ALA A 13 -29.72 31.46 -0.72
CA ALA A 13 -28.86 30.39 -1.20
C ALA A 13 -28.06 29.70 -0.07
N GLU A 14 -27.78 30.41 1.03
CA GLU A 14 -27.00 29.90 2.17
C GLU A 14 -27.92 29.52 3.35
N LEU A 15 -29.09 30.16 3.47
CA LEU A 15 -30.09 29.91 4.50
C LEU A 15 -31.46 29.57 3.86
N PRO A 16 -31.61 28.40 3.24
CA PRO A 16 -32.78 28.07 2.39
C PRO A 16 -34.12 28.02 3.14
N LEU A 17 -34.08 28.04 4.48
CA LEU A 17 -35.26 28.10 5.35
C LEU A 17 -35.84 29.51 5.50
N LEU A 18 -35.14 30.53 5.00
CA LEU A 18 -35.51 31.94 5.07
C LEU A 18 -35.61 32.54 3.65
N THR A 19 -36.46 33.55 3.46
CA THR A 19 -36.40 34.39 2.25
C THR A 19 -35.12 35.23 2.24
N ALA A 20 -34.68 35.72 1.08
CA ALA A 20 -33.50 36.59 0.98
C ALA A 20 -33.56 37.79 1.96
N ALA A 21 -34.72 38.46 2.05
CA ALA A 21 -34.93 39.58 2.97
C ALA A 21 -34.85 39.16 4.46
N GLN A 22 -35.35 37.97 4.78
CA GLN A 22 -35.26 37.39 6.13
C GLN A 22 -33.83 36.99 6.49
N ALA A 23 -33.10 36.37 5.55
CA ALA A 23 -31.70 36.02 5.74
C ALA A 23 -30.82 37.26 5.95
N ASP A 24 -31.04 38.33 5.18
CA ASP A 24 -30.34 39.61 5.36
C ASP A 24 -30.66 40.27 6.70
N HIS A 25 -31.92 40.19 7.16
CA HIS A 25 -32.30 40.66 8.48
C HIS A 25 -31.57 39.88 9.58
N LEU A 26 -31.53 38.54 9.49
CA LEU A 26 -30.82 37.69 10.44
C LEU A 26 -29.30 37.98 10.45
N ARG A 27 -28.68 38.13 9.27
CA ARG A 27 -27.27 38.53 9.14
C ARG A 27 -27.02 39.89 9.80
N SER A 28 -27.94 40.85 9.64
CA SER A 28 -27.82 42.18 10.27
C SER A 28 -27.88 42.13 11.79
N LEU A 29 -28.75 41.28 12.36
CA LEU A 29 -28.85 41.06 13.81
C LEU A 29 -27.64 40.31 14.36
N ALA A 30 -27.07 39.37 13.61
CA ALA A 30 -25.89 38.61 14.01
C ALA A 30 -24.58 39.41 13.87
N ALA A 31 -24.51 40.39 12.97
CA ALA A 31 -23.30 41.14 12.65
C ALA A 31 -22.56 41.77 13.87
N PRO A 32 -23.24 42.29 14.92
CA PRO A 32 -22.57 42.77 16.12
C PRO A 32 -21.87 41.67 16.94
N HIS A 33 -22.38 40.44 16.90
CA HIS A 33 -21.86 39.28 17.65
C HIS A 33 -20.72 38.56 16.92
N LEU A 34 -20.59 38.76 15.61
CA LEU A 34 -19.56 38.16 14.76
C LEU A 34 -18.26 38.99 14.71
N ARG A 35 -18.19 40.11 15.45
CA ARG A 35 -17.01 41.00 15.50
C ARG A 35 -15.87 40.44 16.36
N ASP A 36 -16.12 39.39 17.15
CA ASP A 36 -15.17 38.78 18.07
C ASP A 36 -14.25 37.73 17.42
N GLY A 37 -14.08 37.76 16.09
CA GLY A 37 -13.15 36.86 15.37
C GLY A 37 -13.60 35.40 15.19
N HIS A 38 -14.69 34.98 15.85
CA HIS A 38 -15.26 33.64 15.71
C HIS A 38 -16.27 33.55 14.54
N ARG A 39 -16.10 32.56 13.66
CA ARG A 39 -17.07 32.24 12.60
C ARG A 39 -18.11 31.24 13.11
N TYR A 40 -19.28 31.72 13.49
CA TYR A 40 -20.42 30.86 13.86
C TYR A 40 -21.34 30.61 12.66
N SER A 41 -21.78 29.36 12.46
CA SER A 41 -22.81 29.06 11.47
C SER A 41 -24.16 29.65 11.91
N LEU A 42 -24.87 30.29 10.99
CA LEU A 42 -26.21 30.83 11.26
C LEU A 42 -27.32 29.81 10.98
N HIS A 43 -26.99 28.57 10.58
CA HIS A 43 -27.98 27.58 10.15
C HIS A 43 -28.97 27.22 11.27
N ASP A 44 -28.47 26.89 12.46
CA ASP A 44 -29.32 26.56 13.63
C ASP A 44 -30.12 27.77 14.13
N LEU A 45 -29.58 28.97 13.94
CA LEU A 45 -30.28 30.21 14.23
C LEU A 45 -31.40 30.44 13.21
N ALA A 46 -31.15 30.19 11.93
CA ALA A 46 -32.13 30.28 10.85
C ALA A 46 -33.28 29.29 11.02
N VAL A 47 -33.00 28.04 11.44
CA VAL A 47 -34.04 27.04 11.75
C VAL A 47 -34.97 27.54 12.87
N ARG A 48 -34.41 28.16 13.92
CA ARG A 48 -35.21 28.69 15.05
C ARG A 48 -35.96 29.96 14.68
N CYS A 49 -35.32 30.87 13.96
CA CYS A 49 -35.92 32.09 13.42
C CYS A 49 -37.08 31.78 12.45
N ALA A 50 -36.94 30.76 11.58
CA ALA A 50 -38.01 30.34 10.67
C ALA A 50 -39.27 29.81 11.39
N ARG A 51 -39.16 29.44 12.67
CA ARG A 51 -40.26 28.92 13.51
C ARG A 51 -40.80 29.94 14.53
N SER A 52 -40.27 31.16 14.52
CA SER A 52 -40.56 32.21 15.52
C SER A 52 -40.98 33.51 14.82
N SER A 53 -41.63 34.43 15.51
CA SER A 53 -42.00 35.71 14.87
C SER A 53 -40.78 36.63 14.74
N VAL A 54 -40.77 37.52 13.73
CA VAL A 54 -39.62 38.40 13.45
C VAL A 54 -39.29 39.30 14.65
N GLU A 55 -40.29 39.65 15.46
CA GLU A 55 -40.11 40.44 16.68
C GLU A 55 -39.31 39.70 17.77
N GLU A 56 -39.28 38.37 17.75
CA GLU A 56 -38.56 37.52 18.71
C GLU A 56 -37.10 37.28 18.30
N TRP A 57 -36.75 37.58 17.04
CA TRP A 57 -35.43 37.28 16.50
C TRP A 57 -34.28 37.98 17.22
N PRO A 58 -34.35 39.28 17.60
CA PRO A 58 -33.27 39.91 18.35
C PRO A 58 -32.95 39.17 19.66
N ALA A 59 -33.98 38.74 20.40
CA ALA A 59 -33.79 38.01 21.65
C ALA A 59 -33.24 36.59 21.42
N LEU A 60 -33.68 35.91 20.37
CA LEU A 60 -33.15 34.59 19.97
C LEU A 60 -31.68 34.67 19.54
N VAL A 61 -31.31 35.71 18.79
CA VAL A 61 -29.93 36.00 18.37
C VAL A 61 -29.06 36.29 19.60
N ASP A 62 -29.48 37.22 20.46
CA ASP A 62 -28.77 37.57 21.70
C ASP A 62 -28.58 36.35 22.62
N ALA A 63 -29.62 35.55 22.83
CA ALA A 63 -29.57 34.35 23.65
C ALA A 63 -28.64 33.30 23.06
N HIS A 64 -28.67 33.09 21.74
CA HIS A 64 -27.80 32.14 21.06
C HIS A 64 -26.33 32.52 21.18
N PHE A 65 -25.98 33.78 20.87
CA PHE A 65 -24.60 34.25 20.99
C PHE A 65 -24.16 34.39 22.44
N GLY A 66 -25.07 34.69 23.38
CA GLY A 66 -24.82 34.65 24.82
C GLY A 66 -24.45 33.25 25.32
N GLN A 67 -25.19 32.23 24.88
CA GLN A 67 -24.88 30.83 25.17
C GLN A 67 -23.55 30.39 24.53
N LEU A 68 -23.28 30.79 23.29
CA LEU A 68 -22.01 30.49 22.62
C LEU A 68 -20.80 31.13 23.33
N ARG A 69 -20.94 32.36 23.83
CA ARG A 69 -19.89 33.02 24.63
C ARG A 69 -19.69 32.34 25.98
N GLN A 70 -20.76 32.04 26.72
CA GLN A 70 -20.64 31.30 27.99
C GLN A 70 -20.04 29.90 27.79
N ALA A 71 -20.43 29.21 26.72
CA ALA A 71 -19.82 27.95 26.34
C ALA A 71 -18.33 28.13 26.05
N SER A 72 -17.93 29.25 25.41
CA SER A 72 -16.52 29.56 25.11
C SER A 72 -15.68 29.99 26.31
N GLU A 73 -16.28 30.57 27.36
CA GLU A 73 -15.60 31.06 28.57
C GLU A 73 -15.17 29.92 29.53
N GLY A 74 -15.66 28.69 29.31
CA GLY A 74 -15.33 27.50 30.09
C GLY A 74 -15.95 27.49 31.50
N GLY A 75 -15.56 26.51 32.32
CA GLY A 75 -16.05 26.36 33.71
C GLY A 75 -16.37 24.92 34.11
N GLU A 76 -16.12 23.98 33.20
CA GLU A 76 -16.30 22.55 33.41
C GLU A 76 -15.31 22.04 34.47
N SER A 77 -15.81 21.15 35.33
CA SER A 77 -15.01 20.38 36.29
C SER A 77 -14.04 19.45 35.57
N ALA A 78 -13.00 18.99 36.28
CA ALA A 78 -12.06 18.02 35.74
C ALA A 78 -12.81 16.74 35.27
N GLU A 79 -13.81 16.30 36.02
CA GLU A 79 -14.61 15.12 35.69
C GLU A 79 -15.43 15.31 34.41
N GLU A 80 -16.02 16.49 34.19
CA GLU A 80 -16.76 16.81 32.96
C GLU A 80 -15.82 16.87 31.75
N LEU A 81 -14.66 17.50 31.90
CA LEU A 81 -13.64 17.53 30.85
C LEU A 81 -13.20 16.10 30.47
N LEU A 82 -12.88 15.26 31.45
CA LEU A 82 -12.48 13.87 31.19
C LEU A 82 -13.61 13.02 30.60
N ARG A 83 -14.87 13.35 30.84
CA ARG A 83 -16.01 12.59 30.30
C ARG A 83 -16.24 12.89 28.83
N ASP A 84 -16.19 14.16 28.44
CA ASP A 84 -16.72 14.62 27.15
C ASP A 84 -15.62 15.20 26.21
N ALA A 85 -14.35 15.20 26.63
CA ALA A 85 -13.24 15.62 25.78
C ALA A 85 -12.85 14.55 24.75
N HIS A 86 -12.47 15.01 23.57
CA HIS A 86 -11.92 14.24 22.46
C HIS A 86 -10.58 14.84 22.02
N VAL A 87 -9.70 14.00 21.49
CA VAL A 87 -8.59 14.51 20.67
C VAL A 87 -9.11 14.92 19.29
N ARG A 88 -8.61 16.04 18.76
CA ARG A 88 -9.12 16.63 17.54
C ARG A 88 -8.01 17.09 16.61
N LEU A 89 -8.18 16.81 15.32
CA LEU A 89 -7.41 17.44 14.24
C LEU A 89 -8.08 18.74 13.80
N LEU A 90 -7.27 19.79 13.66
CA LEU A 90 -7.68 21.11 13.21
C LEU A 90 -6.82 21.54 12.01
N PRO A 91 -7.37 22.37 11.08
CA PRO A 91 -6.56 23.01 10.04
C PRO A 91 -5.50 23.90 10.69
N ALA A 92 -4.27 23.88 10.20
CA ALA A 92 -3.20 24.71 10.76
C ALA A 92 -3.53 26.21 10.72
N GLU A 93 -4.19 26.67 9.65
CA GLU A 93 -4.63 28.06 9.50
C GLU A 93 -5.70 28.50 10.50
N SER A 94 -6.35 27.56 11.20
CA SER A 94 -7.34 27.88 12.23
C SER A 94 -6.71 28.32 13.56
N ILE A 95 -5.40 28.10 13.75
CA ILE A 95 -4.66 28.44 14.97
C ILE A 95 -3.79 29.68 14.71
N GLY A 96 -4.40 30.86 14.87
CA GLY A 96 -3.67 32.14 14.81
C GLY A 96 -2.77 32.38 16.03
N PRO A 97 -1.87 33.40 15.99
CA PRO A 97 -0.92 33.66 17.08
C PRO A 97 -1.57 33.89 18.45
N GLU A 98 -2.75 34.52 18.48
CA GLU A 98 -3.50 34.77 19.73
C GLU A 98 -4.04 33.47 20.33
N ILE A 99 -4.64 32.60 19.50
CA ILE A 99 -5.15 31.29 19.92
C ILE A 99 -3.99 30.38 20.33
N ALA A 100 -2.87 30.43 19.63
CA ALA A 100 -1.69 29.62 19.93
C ALA A 100 -1.11 29.94 21.33
N ALA A 101 -1.27 31.16 21.83
CA ALA A 101 -0.78 31.56 23.14
C ALA A 101 -1.54 30.87 24.29
N ASP A 102 -2.81 30.51 24.07
CA ASP A 102 -3.67 29.84 25.06
C ASP A 102 -3.72 28.31 24.86
N LEU A 103 -3.01 27.79 23.85
CA LEU A 103 -2.98 26.39 23.45
C LEU A 103 -1.54 25.87 23.33
N THR A 104 -0.69 26.16 24.31
CA THR A 104 0.73 25.75 24.27
C THR A 104 0.93 24.23 24.23
N TYR A 105 -0.06 23.44 24.66
CA TYR A 105 -0.06 21.97 24.51
C TYR A 105 -0.30 21.50 23.06
N ALA A 106 -0.92 22.34 22.21
CA ALA A 106 -1.26 21.97 20.85
C ALA A 106 0.02 21.83 20.01
N ARG A 107 0.00 20.90 19.05
CA ARG A 107 1.18 20.63 18.23
C ARG A 107 0.81 20.33 16.79
N VAL A 108 1.65 20.79 15.87
CA VAL A 108 1.59 20.38 14.47
C VAL A 108 1.96 18.90 14.42
N VAL A 109 1.02 18.06 13.98
CA VAL A 109 1.23 16.61 13.85
C VAL A 109 1.65 16.21 12.43
N ALA A 110 1.26 17.02 11.45
CA ALA A 110 1.72 16.96 10.06
C ALA A 110 1.47 18.33 9.42
N ASP A 111 2.07 18.60 8.26
CA ASP A 111 1.82 19.85 7.55
C ASP A 111 0.31 20.04 7.25
N GLY A 112 -0.23 21.20 7.61
CA GLY A 112 -1.66 21.50 7.56
C GLY A 112 -2.54 20.91 8.69
N LEU A 113 -2.00 20.12 9.62
CA LEU A 113 -2.77 19.47 10.71
C LEU A 113 -2.21 19.78 12.10
N VAL A 114 -3.07 20.31 12.96
CA VAL A 114 -2.78 20.56 14.38
C VAL A 114 -3.61 19.63 15.26
N PHE A 115 -2.95 19.05 16.26
CA PHE A 115 -3.58 18.34 17.35
C PHE A 115 -4.01 19.32 18.44
N ALA A 116 -5.27 19.20 18.88
CA ALA A 116 -5.80 19.89 20.06
C ALA A 116 -6.77 18.98 20.84
N TYR A 117 -7.10 19.36 22.07
CA TYR A 117 -8.21 18.75 22.81
C TYR A 117 -9.46 19.59 22.61
N ALA A 118 -10.60 18.91 22.47
CA ALA A 118 -11.87 19.58 22.26
C ALA A 118 -12.97 18.91 23.07
N LEU A 119 -13.82 19.72 23.68
CA LEU A 119 -15.01 19.28 24.39
C LEU A 119 -16.18 19.19 23.41
N ASP A 120 -16.84 18.03 23.36
CA ASP A 120 -18.06 17.86 22.59
C ASP A 120 -19.25 18.41 23.38
N GLY A 121 -19.67 19.64 23.05
CA GLY A 121 -20.81 20.30 23.67
C GLY A 121 -22.12 20.01 22.92
N PRO A 122 -23.29 20.21 23.56
CA PRO A 122 -24.59 19.87 22.97
C PRO A 122 -24.91 20.54 21.62
N THR A 123 -24.33 21.72 21.36
CA THR A 123 -24.59 22.52 20.15
C THR A 123 -23.32 22.99 19.46
N SER A 124 -22.14 22.73 20.03
CA SER A 124 -20.87 23.23 19.50
C SER A 124 -19.69 22.49 20.10
N VAL A 125 -18.62 22.36 19.33
CA VAL A 125 -17.35 21.82 19.82
C VAL A 125 -16.44 22.96 20.27
N ARG A 126 -16.00 22.92 21.53
CA ARG A 126 -15.10 23.92 22.13
C ARG A 126 -13.67 23.40 22.16
N ILE A 127 -12.70 24.20 21.74
CA ILE A 127 -11.27 23.86 21.90
C ILE A 127 -10.86 24.16 23.35
N LEU A 128 -10.19 23.21 24.01
CA LEU A 128 -9.78 23.35 25.40
C LEU A 128 -8.52 24.20 25.50
N THR A 129 -8.47 25.12 26.46
CA THR A 129 -7.30 25.98 26.72
C THR A 129 -6.27 25.28 27.60
N ASP A 130 -5.07 25.85 27.73
CA ASP A 130 -4.05 25.41 28.67
C ASP A 130 -4.59 25.30 30.11
N GLY A 131 -5.46 26.24 30.53
CA GLY A 131 -6.09 26.21 31.85
C GLY A 131 -7.09 25.06 32.04
N ASP A 132 -7.75 24.61 30.97
CA ASP A 132 -8.61 23.42 31.01
C ASP A 132 -7.78 22.14 31.09
N VAL A 133 -6.68 22.09 30.33
CA VAL A 133 -5.73 20.96 30.35
C VAL A 133 -5.06 20.82 31.72
N GLU A 134 -4.68 21.94 32.35
CA GLU A 134 -4.13 21.95 33.72
C GLU A 134 -5.16 21.43 34.73
N ARG A 135 -6.44 21.84 34.59
CA ARG A 135 -7.53 21.42 35.48
C ARG A 135 -7.82 19.93 35.40
N ALA A 136 -7.89 19.37 34.19
CA ALA A 136 -8.15 17.94 33.97
C ALA A 136 -6.90 17.05 34.18
N GLY A 137 -5.71 17.64 34.06
CA GLY A 137 -4.44 16.93 34.01
C GLY A 137 -4.15 16.34 32.62
N LEU A 138 -3.03 16.72 32.02
CA LEU A 138 -2.68 16.39 30.63
C LEU A 138 -2.70 14.89 30.32
N GLU A 139 -2.16 14.04 31.20
CA GLU A 139 -2.10 12.59 30.97
C GLU A 139 -3.49 11.95 31.03
N ALA A 140 -4.29 12.33 32.04
CA ALA A 140 -5.66 11.84 32.21
C ALA A 140 -6.55 12.29 31.04
N LEU A 141 -6.43 13.56 30.64
CA LEU A 141 -7.14 14.13 29.50
C LEU A 141 -6.72 13.48 28.18
N GLY A 142 -5.42 13.20 28.01
CA GLY A 142 -4.89 12.45 26.87
C GLY A 142 -5.56 11.09 26.74
N LYS A 143 -5.55 10.29 27.81
CA LYS A 143 -6.19 8.98 27.85
C LYS A 143 -7.69 9.07 27.54
N ALA A 144 -8.41 9.94 28.25
CA ALA A 144 -9.84 10.15 28.06
C ALA A 144 -10.19 10.56 26.63
N GLY A 145 -9.43 11.50 26.06
CA GLY A 145 -9.63 12.01 24.71
C GLY A 145 -9.50 10.92 23.63
N TYR A 146 -8.52 10.02 23.76
CA TYR A 146 -8.40 8.88 22.85
C TYR A 146 -9.49 7.82 23.10
N ASP A 147 -9.83 7.52 24.36
CA ASP A 147 -10.88 6.57 24.71
C ASP A 147 -12.25 7.01 24.19
N ASN A 148 -12.56 8.31 24.27
CA ASN A 148 -13.79 8.89 23.74
C ASN A 148 -13.79 8.92 22.22
N LEU A 149 -12.69 9.32 21.59
CA LEU A 149 -12.56 9.27 20.13
C LEU A 149 -12.68 7.84 19.58
N ALA A 150 -12.18 6.84 20.31
CA ALA A 150 -12.33 5.43 19.97
C ALA A 150 -13.80 4.97 19.92
N ARG A 151 -14.68 5.59 20.72
CA ARG A 151 -16.12 5.27 20.77
C ARG A 151 -16.97 6.02 19.73
N VAL A 152 -16.40 7.04 19.07
CA VAL A 152 -17.11 7.77 18.00
C VAL A 152 -17.51 6.79 16.90
N PRO A 153 -18.82 6.66 16.58
CA PRO A 153 -19.30 5.76 15.55
C PRO A 153 -18.86 6.24 14.17
N VAL A 154 -18.62 5.28 13.28
CA VAL A 154 -18.30 5.52 11.86
C VAL A 154 -19.01 4.51 10.99
N GLU A 155 -19.43 4.96 9.82
CA GLU A 155 -19.73 4.09 8.70
C GLU A 155 -18.42 3.72 7.98
N HIS A 156 -18.39 2.52 7.41
CA HIS A 156 -17.23 2.00 6.68
C HIS A 156 -17.66 1.45 5.34
N ASP A 157 -17.07 2.01 4.29
CA ASP A 157 -17.22 1.52 2.93
C ASP A 157 -15.86 1.19 2.31
N VAL A 158 -15.88 0.22 1.38
CA VAL A 158 -14.74 -0.09 0.51
C VAL A 158 -15.07 0.39 -0.90
N VAL A 159 -14.28 1.34 -1.39
CA VAL A 159 -14.43 1.93 -2.71
C VAL A 159 -13.39 1.33 -3.65
N GLN A 160 -13.84 0.69 -4.71
CA GLN A 160 -12.95 0.21 -5.78
C GLN A 160 -12.55 1.38 -6.69
N VAL A 161 -11.26 1.54 -6.94
CA VAL A 161 -10.73 2.50 -7.92
C VAL A 161 -9.93 1.73 -8.97
N GLY A 162 -10.34 1.81 -10.23
CA GLY A 162 -9.76 0.96 -11.28
C GLY A 162 -10.03 -0.52 -11.05
N GLU A 163 -9.14 -1.39 -11.54
CA GLU A 163 -9.34 -2.85 -11.49
C GLU A 163 -8.87 -3.48 -10.17
N HIS A 164 -7.84 -2.92 -9.53
CA HIS A 164 -7.15 -3.60 -8.41
C HIS A 164 -6.99 -2.74 -7.15
N THR A 165 -7.19 -1.43 -7.22
CA THR A 165 -7.00 -0.54 -6.07
C THR A 165 -8.28 -0.43 -5.24
N THR A 166 -8.14 -0.52 -3.92
CA THR A 166 -9.24 -0.32 -2.96
C THR A 166 -8.93 0.84 -2.02
N LEU A 167 -9.92 1.66 -1.72
CA LEU A 167 -9.86 2.71 -0.70
C LEU A 167 -10.89 2.40 0.38
N HIS A 168 -10.49 2.50 1.65
CA HIS A 168 -11.41 2.40 2.78
C HIS A 168 -11.87 3.80 3.17
N SER A 169 -13.17 4.05 3.14
CA SER A 169 -13.80 5.31 3.52
C SER A 169 -14.45 5.18 4.88
N LEU A 170 -14.10 6.07 5.81
CA LEU A 170 -14.70 6.22 7.13
C LEU A 170 -15.36 7.59 7.22
N TYR A 171 -16.66 7.61 7.50
CA TYR A 171 -17.44 8.83 7.59
C TYR A 171 -18.56 8.72 8.62
N GLY A 172 -19.19 9.84 8.97
CA GLY A 172 -20.35 9.88 9.87
C GLY A 172 -20.64 11.27 10.41
N ASP A 173 -21.71 11.43 11.17
CA ASP A 173 -22.20 12.75 11.61
C ASP A 173 -21.26 13.47 12.60
N SER A 174 -20.34 12.74 13.23
CA SER A 174 -19.46 13.29 14.26
C SER A 174 -18.34 14.13 13.64
N PRO A 175 -18.10 15.37 14.13
CA PRO A 175 -17.01 16.21 13.64
C PRO A 175 -15.61 15.72 14.05
N PHE A 176 -15.51 14.55 14.69
CA PHE A 176 -14.28 13.94 15.17
C PHE A 176 -13.80 12.77 14.31
N VAL A 177 -14.56 12.32 13.30
CA VAL A 177 -14.21 11.13 12.50
C VAL A 177 -12.82 11.24 11.87
N ALA A 178 -12.48 12.39 11.28
CA ALA A 178 -11.16 12.59 10.68
C ALA A 178 -10.01 12.46 11.70
N SER A 179 -10.26 12.79 12.96
CA SER A 179 -9.26 12.72 14.04
C SER A 179 -8.83 11.29 14.34
N LYS A 180 -9.59 10.28 13.89
CA LYS A 180 -9.22 8.88 13.96
C LYS A 180 -7.92 8.56 13.20
N ALA A 181 -7.47 9.42 12.28
CA ALA A 181 -6.16 9.31 11.63
C ALA A 181 -4.98 9.30 12.63
N LEU A 182 -5.15 9.90 13.83
CA LEU A 182 -4.12 9.91 14.89
C LEU A 182 -3.78 8.50 15.40
N TYR A 183 -4.68 7.53 15.25
CA TYR A 183 -4.50 6.13 15.67
C TYR A 183 -5.02 5.16 14.59
N LEU A 184 -4.72 5.48 13.32
CA LEU A 184 -5.25 4.78 12.15
C LEU A 184 -5.01 3.26 12.19
N GLY A 185 -3.89 2.80 12.76
CA GLY A 185 -3.58 1.37 12.90
C GLY A 185 -4.64 0.58 13.65
N GLU A 186 -5.08 1.07 14.82
CA GLU A 186 -6.14 0.44 15.61
C GLU A 186 -7.51 0.61 14.97
N VAL A 187 -7.74 1.73 14.28
CA VAL A 187 -9.00 1.98 13.54
C VAL A 187 -9.16 0.96 12.43
N ALA A 188 -8.14 0.81 11.57
CA ALA A 188 -8.13 -0.17 10.50
C ALA A 188 -8.38 -1.58 11.04
N ARG A 189 -7.67 -2.00 12.09
CA ARG A 189 -7.87 -3.31 12.72
C ARG A 189 -9.29 -3.55 13.21
N ARG A 190 -9.93 -2.55 13.81
CA ARG A 190 -11.30 -2.69 14.32
C ARG A 190 -12.31 -2.81 13.19
N VAL A 191 -12.07 -2.10 12.09
CA VAL A 191 -13.02 -1.97 11.00
C VAL A 191 -12.87 -3.12 9.99
N THR A 192 -11.64 -3.49 9.63
CA THR A 192 -11.37 -4.54 8.64
C THR A 192 -11.06 -5.90 9.26
N GLY A 193 -10.74 -5.95 10.57
CA GLY A 193 -10.22 -7.15 11.24
C GLY A 193 -8.72 -7.36 11.05
N GLU A 194 -8.06 -6.56 10.21
CA GLU A 194 -6.66 -6.73 9.83
C GLU A 194 -5.79 -5.57 10.30
N ALA A 195 -4.57 -5.87 10.76
CA ALA A 195 -3.60 -4.81 11.06
C ALA A 195 -3.15 -4.14 9.77
N LEU A 196 -2.76 -2.86 9.85
CA LEU A 196 -2.11 -2.21 8.71
C LEU A 196 -0.81 -2.95 8.35
N PRO A 197 -0.44 -2.99 7.05
CA PRO A 197 0.84 -3.50 6.59
C PRO A 197 2.02 -2.78 7.24
N GLU A 198 3.20 -3.38 7.12
CA GLU A 198 4.46 -2.85 7.66
C GLU A 198 4.72 -1.40 7.23
N HIS A 199 4.44 -1.09 5.96
CA HIS A 199 4.63 0.25 5.37
C HIS A 199 3.51 1.24 5.74
N GLY A 200 2.53 0.84 6.56
CA GLY A 200 1.46 1.69 7.03
C GLY A 200 0.38 1.93 5.98
N ALA A 201 -0.11 3.17 5.91
CA ALA A 201 -1.21 3.54 5.01
C ALA A 201 -1.04 4.95 4.45
N LEU A 202 -1.47 5.15 3.21
CA LEU A 202 -1.79 6.47 2.69
C LEU A 202 -3.16 6.88 3.20
N PHE A 203 -3.37 8.14 3.56
CA PHE A 203 -4.68 8.62 3.98
C PHE A 203 -4.90 10.09 3.65
N VAL A 204 -6.17 10.48 3.65
CA VAL A 204 -6.65 11.85 3.46
C VAL A 204 -7.75 12.17 4.45
N VAL A 205 -7.84 13.44 4.85
CA VAL A 205 -8.86 13.96 5.77
C VAL A 205 -9.42 15.29 5.23
N PRO A 206 -10.19 15.25 4.12
CA PRO A 206 -10.65 16.46 3.43
C PRO A 206 -11.56 17.33 4.29
N THR A 207 -12.42 16.70 5.09
CA THR A 207 -13.36 17.34 6.01
C THR A 207 -13.27 16.69 7.38
N ARG A 208 -13.73 17.38 8.43
CA ARG A 208 -13.66 16.94 9.83
C ARG A 208 -14.36 15.59 10.12
N ASP A 209 -15.28 15.21 9.25
CA ASP A 209 -16.16 14.04 9.32
C ASP A 209 -15.76 12.93 8.32
N ASN A 210 -14.67 13.10 7.57
CA ASN A 210 -14.26 12.15 6.54
C ASN A 210 -12.78 11.76 6.65
N LEU A 211 -12.51 10.45 6.63
CA LEU A 211 -11.18 9.85 6.61
C LEU A 211 -11.18 8.73 5.57
N VAL A 212 -10.34 8.86 4.54
CA VAL A 212 -10.18 7.81 3.52
C VAL A 212 -8.73 7.34 3.52
N TYR A 213 -8.51 6.04 3.49
CA TYR A 213 -7.16 5.47 3.54
C TYR A 213 -6.97 4.26 2.63
N HIS A 214 -5.72 4.00 2.27
CA HIS A 214 -5.27 2.86 1.50
C HIS A 214 -4.08 2.20 2.22
N PRO A 215 -4.20 0.93 2.67
CA PRO A 215 -3.09 0.15 3.22
C PRO A 215 -1.99 -0.07 2.19
N ILE A 216 -0.72 0.15 2.56
CA ILE A 216 0.41 0.00 1.65
C ILE A 216 0.91 -1.45 1.69
N ALA A 217 0.22 -2.32 0.95
CA ALA A 217 0.49 -3.76 0.93
C ALA A 217 1.17 -4.25 -0.37
N ASP A 218 0.91 -3.58 -1.49
CA ASP A 218 1.30 -4.02 -2.83
C ASP A 218 1.51 -2.84 -3.80
N GLY A 219 1.66 -3.13 -5.10
CA GLY A 219 1.92 -2.16 -6.14
C GLY A 219 0.80 -1.16 -6.37
N THR A 220 -0.42 -1.43 -5.89
CA THR A 220 -1.59 -0.56 -6.07
C THR A 220 -1.46 0.79 -5.34
N VAL A 221 -0.45 0.94 -4.48
CA VAL A 221 -0.11 2.19 -3.77
C VAL A 221 0.08 3.38 -4.70
N VAL A 222 0.59 3.17 -5.93
CA VAL A 222 0.80 4.26 -6.91
C VAL A 222 -0.55 4.80 -7.41
N ASP A 223 -1.46 3.91 -7.76
CA ASP A 223 -2.80 4.26 -8.20
C ASP A 223 -3.63 4.86 -7.06
N ALA A 224 -3.49 4.30 -5.85
CA ALA A 224 -4.14 4.81 -4.65
C ALA A 224 -3.69 6.23 -4.32
N LEU A 225 -2.39 6.53 -4.46
CA LEU A 225 -1.84 7.87 -4.20
C LEU A 225 -2.50 8.93 -5.09
N ASN A 226 -2.64 8.63 -6.38
CA ASN A 226 -3.31 9.51 -7.34
C ASN A 226 -4.81 9.65 -7.04
N ALA A 227 -5.48 8.53 -6.76
CA ALA A 227 -6.91 8.51 -6.43
C ALA A 227 -7.22 9.32 -5.16
N LEU A 228 -6.42 9.14 -4.11
CA LEU A 228 -6.55 9.87 -2.85
C LEU A 228 -6.29 11.37 -3.05
N ALA A 229 -5.27 11.75 -3.82
CA ALA A 229 -4.99 13.15 -4.12
C ALA A 229 -6.17 13.84 -4.84
N GLN A 230 -6.74 13.17 -5.86
CA GLN A 230 -7.88 13.68 -6.60
C GLN A 230 -9.14 13.77 -5.73
N PHE A 231 -9.40 12.74 -4.92
CA PHE A 231 -10.52 12.69 -3.99
C PHE A 231 -10.42 13.80 -2.94
N ALA A 232 -9.27 13.95 -2.28
CA ALA A 232 -9.07 14.91 -1.21
C ALA A 232 -9.28 16.35 -1.70
N LEU A 233 -8.76 16.70 -2.88
CA LEU A 233 -8.93 18.03 -3.44
C LEU A 233 -10.41 18.33 -3.73
N GLY A 234 -11.13 17.39 -4.33
CA GLY A 234 -12.55 17.53 -4.64
C GLY A 234 -13.40 17.67 -3.39
N ALA A 235 -13.25 16.74 -2.45
CA ALA A 235 -14.03 16.71 -1.20
C ALA A 235 -13.72 17.91 -0.29
N HIS A 236 -12.48 18.38 -0.23
CA HIS A 236 -12.12 19.57 0.53
C HIS A 236 -12.75 20.85 -0.05
N GLN A 237 -12.91 20.95 -1.37
CA GLN A 237 -13.50 22.14 -2.00
C GLN A 237 -15.03 22.21 -1.82
N SER A 238 -15.71 21.08 -1.93
CA SER A 238 -17.17 21.00 -1.86
C SER A 238 -17.73 20.78 -0.45
N GLY A 239 -16.93 20.19 0.45
CA GLY A 239 -17.38 19.75 1.76
C GLY A 239 -17.46 20.85 2.82
N GLU A 240 -18.37 20.67 3.78
CA GLU A 240 -18.45 21.47 5.00
C GLU A 240 -17.39 21.03 6.01
N GLY A 241 -16.96 21.94 6.89
CA GLY A 241 -15.98 21.59 7.92
C GLY A 241 -14.62 21.15 7.35
N ARG A 242 -14.15 21.84 6.33
CA ARG A 242 -12.85 21.63 5.66
C ARG A 242 -11.72 21.44 6.66
N LEU A 243 -10.90 20.42 6.41
CA LEU A 243 -9.77 20.08 7.26
C LEU A 243 -8.44 20.14 6.50
N SER A 244 -8.20 19.25 5.53
CA SER A 244 -6.98 19.32 4.72
C SER A 244 -7.15 18.69 3.33
N PRO A 245 -6.72 19.35 2.24
CA PRO A 245 -6.72 18.78 0.89
C PRO A 245 -5.52 17.86 0.62
N ARG A 246 -4.64 17.65 1.60
CA ARG A 246 -3.34 16.96 1.40
C ARG A 246 -3.48 15.44 1.55
N VAL A 247 -2.57 14.73 0.87
CA VAL A 247 -2.32 13.31 1.11
C VAL A 247 -1.25 13.15 2.17
N TYR A 248 -1.48 12.22 3.09
CA TYR A 248 -0.61 11.91 4.20
C TYR A 248 -0.19 10.44 4.17
N TRP A 249 0.96 10.16 4.74
CA TRP A 249 1.44 8.83 5.05
C TRP A 249 1.39 8.62 6.57
N TRP A 250 0.66 7.60 7.00
CA TRP A 250 0.67 7.11 8.37
C TRP A 250 1.67 5.97 8.48
N TYR A 251 2.67 6.12 9.35
CA TYR A 251 3.67 5.09 9.60
C TYR A 251 4.05 5.06 11.09
N ARG A 252 3.75 3.93 11.75
CA ARG A 252 4.06 3.69 13.17
C ARG A 252 3.64 4.85 14.09
N GLY A 253 2.43 5.39 13.87
CA GLY A 253 1.87 6.50 14.65
C GLY A 253 2.35 7.90 14.25
N LYS A 254 3.26 8.03 13.28
CA LYS A 254 3.68 9.32 12.71
C LYS A 254 2.88 9.64 11.45
N LEU A 255 2.47 10.89 11.32
CA LEU A 255 1.76 11.43 10.16
C LEU A 255 2.75 12.31 9.37
N THR A 256 2.93 12.04 8.08
CA THR A 256 3.81 12.80 7.21
C THR A 256 3.03 13.29 5.99
N SER A 257 2.99 14.60 5.73
CA SER A 257 2.38 15.12 4.51
C SER A 257 3.22 14.73 3.30
N LEU A 258 2.57 14.16 2.29
CA LEU A 258 3.19 13.88 0.99
C LEU A 258 2.91 15.01 0.00
N THR A 259 1.85 15.79 0.22
CA THR A 259 1.55 16.95 -0.62
C THR A 259 2.41 18.13 -0.21
N VAL A 260 3.07 18.74 -1.20
CA VAL A 260 3.71 20.05 -1.10
C VAL A 260 2.90 21.02 -1.94
N ILE A 261 2.43 22.09 -1.29
CA ILE A 261 1.65 23.16 -1.91
C ILE A 261 2.60 24.33 -2.15
N ASP A 262 2.76 24.71 -3.41
CA ASP A 262 3.42 25.95 -3.80
C ASP A 262 2.34 27.01 -3.98
N GLU A 263 2.25 27.95 -3.03
CA GLU A 263 1.25 29.02 -3.05
C GLU A 263 1.52 30.06 -4.14
N GLU A 264 2.79 30.27 -4.53
CA GLU A 264 3.16 31.25 -5.56
C GLU A 264 2.71 30.76 -6.95
N ASN A 265 2.96 29.49 -7.24
CA ASN A 265 2.62 28.86 -8.52
C ASN A 265 1.25 28.17 -8.51
N ARG A 266 0.56 28.16 -7.36
CA ARG A 266 -0.71 27.45 -7.13
C ARG A 266 -0.64 25.99 -7.57
N SER A 267 0.51 25.36 -7.31
CA SER A 267 0.80 23.99 -7.74
C SER A 267 0.75 23.02 -6.56
N PHE A 268 0.21 21.83 -6.82
CA PHE A 268 0.20 20.72 -5.88
C PHE A 268 1.12 19.65 -6.43
N SER A 269 2.14 19.27 -5.66
CA SER A 269 3.03 18.16 -6.00
C SER A 269 3.02 17.12 -4.89
N ILE A 270 3.24 15.87 -5.27
CA ILE A 270 3.38 14.76 -4.33
C ILE A 270 4.87 14.42 -4.21
N GLN A 271 5.38 14.49 -2.99
CA GLN A 271 6.78 14.23 -2.64
C GLN A 271 6.85 13.20 -1.51
N PRO A 272 6.82 11.89 -1.84
CA PRO A 272 7.08 10.84 -0.87
C PRO A 272 8.49 10.98 -0.27
N PRO A 273 8.67 10.78 1.05
CA PRO A 273 10.02 10.69 1.61
C PRO A 273 10.79 9.51 0.99
N PRO A 274 12.15 9.55 0.97
CA PRO A 274 12.97 8.52 0.31
C PRO A 274 12.64 7.09 0.75
N GLU A 275 12.39 6.89 2.05
CA GLU A 275 12.00 5.60 2.62
C GLU A 275 10.68 5.05 2.04
N LEU A 276 9.65 5.89 1.91
CA LEU A 276 8.37 5.50 1.31
C LEU A 276 8.53 5.25 -0.20
N LEU A 277 9.28 6.12 -0.89
CA LEU A 277 9.52 5.96 -2.33
C LEU A 277 10.21 4.63 -2.63
N ALA A 278 11.19 4.24 -1.83
CA ALA A 278 11.89 2.97 -1.99
C ALA A 278 10.99 1.77 -1.70
N ALA A 279 10.17 1.83 -0.64
CA ALA A 279 9.15 0.82 -0.35
C ALA A 279 8.15 0.67 -1.51
N MET A 280 7.63 1.78 -2.04
CA MET A 280 6.72 1.78 -3.20
C MET A 280 7.38 1.15 -4.44
N LYS A 281 8.64 1.50 -4.75
CA LYS A 281 9.39 0.88 -5.86
C LYS A 281 9.50 -0.64 -5.68
N GLY A 282 9.83 -1.10 -4.47
CA GLY A 282 9.91 -2.51 -4.12
C GLY A 282 8.59 -3.25 -4.31
N LEU A 283 7.49 -2.68 -3.79
CA LEU A 283 6.16 -3.26 -3.92
C LEU A 283 5.68 -3.33 -5.37
N VAL A 284 5.89 -2.27 -6.17
CA VAL A 284 5.54 -2.26 -7.59
C VAL A 284 6.27 -3.36 -8.36
N ARG A 285 7.57 -3.55 -8.10
CA ARG A 285 8.36 -4.61 -8.76
C ARG A 285 7.94 -6.01 -8.31
N LEU A 286 7.66 -6.21 -7.03
CA LEU A 286 7.20 -7.49 -6.51
C LEU A 286 5.82 -7.84 -7.08
N ASP A 287 4.89 -6.88 -7.09
CA ASP A 287 3.53 -7.07 -7.55
C ASP A 287 3.44 -7.27 -9.06
N GLY A 288 4.13 -6.44 -9.85
CA GLY A 288 4.17 -6.56 -11.31
C GLY A 288 4.74 -7.90 -11.79
N ALA A 289 5.55 -8.57 -10.97
CA ALA A 289 6.06 -9.91 -11.25
C ALA A 289 5.24 -11.04 -10.60
N GLY A 290 4.08 -10.72 -10.02
CA GLY A 290 3.15 -11.66 -9.39
C GLY A 290 3.70 -12.33 -8.14
N ARG A 291 4.62 -11.69 -7.41
CA ARG A 291 5.25 -12.24 -6.20
C ARG A 291 4.47 -11.93 -4.91
N LEU A 292 3.64 -10.89 -4.94
CA LEU A 292 2.78 -10.57 -3.82
C LEU A 292 1.45 -11.29 -3.93
N ARG A 293 0.86 -11.57 -2.77
CA ARG A 293 -0.56 -11.91 -2.70
C ARG A 293 -1.35 -10.62 -2.91
N THR A 294 -1.58 -10.25 -4.16
CA THR A 294 -2.49 -9.15 -4.47
C THR A 294 -3.92 -9.55 -4.12
N ALA A 295 -4.72 -8.58 -3.69
CA ALA A 295 -6.17 -8.74 -3.52
C ALA A 295 -6.87 -8.86 -4.89
N LEU A 296 -6.45 -9.82 -5.72
CA LEU A 296 -7.11 -10.11 -6.98
C LEU A 296 -8.50 -10.69 -6.72
N THR A 297 -9.45 -10.24 -7.54
CA THR A 297 -10.84 -10.67 -7.57
C THR A 297 -10.97 -12.12 -8.06
N GLY A 298 -10.71 -13.08 -7.17
CA GLY A 298 -11.34 -14.41 -7.13
C GLY A 298 -11.14 -15.40 -8.29
N ARG A 299 -10.50 -15.05 -9.42
CA ARG A 299 -10.34 -15.98 -10.56
C ARG A 299 -8.88 -16.11 -10.99
N ALA A 300 -8.44 -17.36 -11.15
CA ALA A 300 -7.13 -17.66 -11.74
C ALA A 300 -7.06 -17.16 -13.18
N PRO A 301 -5.92 -16.61 -13.59
CA PRO A 301 -5.75 -16.19 -14.97
C PRO A 301 -5.87 -17.41 -15.89
N ASP A 302 -6.59 -17.23 -17.00
CA ASP A 302 -6.78 -18.26 -18.01
C ASP A 302 -5.45 -18.52 -18.73
N ALA A 303 -4.92 -19.75 -18.63
CA ALA A 303 -3.65 -20.13 -19.23
C ALA A 303 -3.65 -19.92 -20.76
N GLU A 304 -4.79 -20.08 -21.43
CA GLU A 304 -4.90 -19.84 -22.87
C GLU A 304 -4.92 -18.35 -23.21
N ALA A 305 -5.49 -17.52 -22.34
CA ALA A 305 -5.40 -16.06 -22.50
C ALA A 305 -3.96 -15.58 -22.30
N LEU A 306 -3.29 -16.06 -21.24
CA LEU A 306 -1.89 -15.76 -20.99
C LEU A 306 -0.98 -16.24 -22.14
N ALA A 307 -1.26 -17.39 -22.74
CA ALA A 307 -0.51 -17.88 -23.90
C ALA A 307 -0.63 -16.94 -25.10
N ARG A 308 -1.84 -16.45 -25.40
CA ARG A 308 -2.07 -15.45 -26.46
C ARG A 308 -1.37 -14.12 -26.17
N ASP A 309 -1.43 -13.65 -24.93
CA ASP A 309 -0.77 -12.41 -24.52
C ASP A 309 0.76 -12.52 -24.61
N THR A 310 1.30 -13.68 -24.21
CA THR A 310 2.73 -14.02 -24.33
C THR A 310 3.16 -14.05 -25.80
N ALA A 311 2.38 -14.70 -26.67
CA ALA A 311 2.65 -14.73 -28.10
C ALA A 311 2.68 -13.31 -28.71
N GLY A 312 1.72 -12.45 -28.35
CA GLY A 312 1.71 -11.05 -28.79
C GLY A 312 2.91 -10.24 -28.29
N LEU A 313 3.40 -10.50 -27.07
CA LEU A 313 4.64 -9.89 -26.57
C LEU A 313 5.88 -10.39 -27.31
N LEU A 314 5.94 -11.68 -27.68
CA LEU A 314 7.03 -12.25 -28.47
C LEU A 314 7.10 -11.66 -29.88
N GLU A 315 5.95 -11.47 -30.54
CA GLU A 315 5.87 -10.78 -31.83
C GLU A 315 6.36 -9.33 -31.74
N ARG A 316 5.98 -8.63 -30.66
CA ARG A 316 6.47 -7.27 -30.39
C ARG A 316 7.96 -7.25 -30.11
N LEU A 317 8.49 -8.23 -29.37
CA LEU A 317 9.92 -8.35 -29.05
C LEU A 317 10.79 -8.45 -30.30
N ALA A 318 10.30 -9.10 -31.37
CA ALA A 318 11.00 -9.15 -32.65
C ALA A 318 11.17 -7.77 -33.30
N GLN A 319 10.32 -6.80 -32.95
CA GLN A 319 10.32 -5.43 -33.50
C GLN A 319 10.93 -4.41 -32.53
N ASP A 320 10.76 -4.64 -31.23
CA ASP A 320 11.16 -3.75 -30.15
C ASP A 320 11.90 -4.54 -29.05
N PRO A 321 13.24 -4.56 -29.07
CA PRO A 321 14.05 -5.24 -28.05
C PRO A 321 13.80 -4.75 -26.61
N SER A 322 13.22 -3.56 -26.41
CA SER A 322 13.04 -2.99 -25.07
C SER A 322 12.03 -3.75 -24.22
N VAL A 323 11.13 -4.53 -24.84
CA VAL A 323 10.10 -5.32 -24.14
C VAL A 323 10.60 -6.69 -23.67
N LEU A 324 11.90 -6.99 -23.76
CA LEU A 324 12.45 -8.30 -23.38
C LEU A 324 12.16 -8.67 -21.92
N ALA A 325 12.25 -7.70 -21.00
CA ALA A 325 11.96 -7.94 -19.59
C ALA A 325 10.47 -8.30 -19.39
N ASP A 326 9.55 -7.61 -20.06
CA ASP A 326 8.12 -7.88 -20.01
C ASP A 326 7.79 -9.24 -20.63
N ALA A 327 8.40 -9.58 -21.77
CA ALA A 327 8.24 -10.89 -22.41
C ALA A 327 8.75 -12.02 -21.51
N PHE A 328 9.91 -11.84 -20.86
CA PHE A 328 10.40 -12.79 -19.87
C PHE A 328 9.41 -12.96 -18.70
N ALA A 329 8.99 -11.86 -18.06
CA ALA A 329 8.02 -11.91 -16.96
C ALA A 329 6.69 -12.59 -17.36
N SER A 330 6.22 -12.34 -18.59
CA SER A 330 5.03 -12.97 -19.15
C SER A 330 5.19 -14.48 -19.32
N THR A 331 6.33 -14.95 -19.88
CA THR A 331 6.61 -16.40 -19.99
C THR A 331 6.73 -17.09 -18.63
N VAL A 332 7.31 -16.42 -17.62
CA VAL A 332 7.35 -16.95 -16.25
C VAL A 332 5.95 -17.10 -15.67
N THR A 333 5.09 -16.10 -15.86
CA THR A 333 3.69 -16.12 -15.43
C THR A 333 2.93 -17.26 -16.08
N LEU A 334 3.07 -17.42 -17.41
CA LEU A 334 2.46 -18.51 -18.16
C LEU A 334 2.96 -19.89 -17.70
N ALA A 335 4.27 -20.05 -17.51
CA ALA A 335 4.88 -21.31 -17.05
C ALA A 335 4.31 -21.77 -15.70
N HIS A 336 4.11 -20.84 -14.77
CA HIS A 336 3.45 -21.13 -13.49
C HIS A 336 1.95 -21.43 -13.66
N ALA A 337 1.26 -20.67 -14.52
CA ALA A 337 -0.18 -20.84 -14.74
C ALA A 337 -0.52 -22.19 -15.40
N ARG A 338 0.33 -22.67 -16.32
CA ARG A 338 0.17 -23.99 -16.96
C ARG A 338 0.20 -25.14 -15.95
N CYS A 339 0.96 -25.02 -14.86
CA CYS A 339 0.97 -26.03 -13.79
C CYS A 339 -0.36 -26.14 -13.02
N VAL A 340 -1.33 -25.23 -13.22
CA VAL A 340 -2.69 -25.42 -12.69
C VAL A 340 -3.44 -26.52 -13.44
N VAL A 341 -3.33 -26.52 -14.77
CA VAL A 341 -4.02 -27.47 -15.65
C VAL A 341 -3.21 -28.73 -15.90
N ASP A 342 -1.88 -28.65 -15.78
CA ASP A 342 -0.94 -29.75 -15.88
C ASP A 342 0.00 -29.81 -14.65
N PRO A 343 -0.50 -30.28 -13.49
CA PRO A 343 0.24 -30.23 -12.21
C PRO A 343 1.54 -31.04 -12.18
N ASP A 344 1.67 -32.04 -13.06
CA ASP A 344 2.87 -32.89 -13.13
C ASP A 344 3.88 -32.38 -14.19
N ALA A 345 3.53 -31.33 -14.96
CA ALA A 345 4.29 -30.82 -16.12
C ALA A 345 4.52 -31.89 -17.21
N SER A 346 3.44 -32.58 -17.58
CA SER A 346 3.39 -33.70 -18.52
C SER A 346 2.98 -33.32 -19.95
N GLU A 347 2.54 -32.08 -20.18
CA GLU A 347 2.05 -31.62 -21.47
C GLU A 347 3.08 -30.76 -22.22
N LEU A 348 3.07 -30.82 -23.55
CA LEU A 348 4.01 -30.07 -24.38
C LEU A 348 3.83 -28.56 -24.20
N ALA A 349 2.59 -28.07 -24.12
CA ALA A 349 2.29 -26.65 -23.92
C ALA A 349 2.84 -26.10 -22.60
N THR A 350 2.97 -26.93 -21.56
CA THR A 350 3.67 -26.56 -20.32
C THR A 350 5.16 -26.39 -20.61
N TRP A 351 5.78 -27.35 -21.28
CA TRP A 351 7.20 -27.29 -21.64
C TRP A 351 7.55 -26.14 -22.60
N ASP A 352 6.66 -25.77 -23.51
CA ASP A 352 6.87 -24.60 -24.39
C ASP A 352 6.99 -23.31 -23.57
N ALA A 353 6.15 -23.14 -22.55
CA ALA A 353 6.22 -21.99 -21.64
C ALA A 353 7.51 -21.99 -20.80
N TRP A 354 7.92 -23.13 -20.24
CA TRP A 354 9.16 -23.25 -19.47
C TRP A 354 10.40 -23.06 -20.34
N SER A 355 10.41 -23.63 -21.54
CA SER A 355 11.48 -23.46 -22.53
C SER A 355 11.63 -22.00 -22.93
N ALA A 356 10.52 -21.31 -23.23
CA ALA A 356 10.53 -19.89 -23.54
C ALA A 356 11.09 -19.06 -22.38
N ALA A 357 10.65 -19.33 -21.14
CA ALA A 357 11.12 -18.62 -19.96
C ALA A 357 12.64 -18.80 -19.72
N VAL A 358 13.15 -20.03 -19.85
CA VAL A 358 14.60 -20.32 -19.75
C VAL A 358 15.40 -19.57 -20.83
N GLN A 359 14.91 -19.60 -22.06
CA GLN A 359 15.57 -18.97 -23.20
C GLN A 359 15.61 -17.44 -23.06
N LEU A 360 14.45 -16.80 -22.79
CA LEU A 360 14.36 -15.35 -22.62
C LEU A 360 15.07 -14.85 -21.38
N GLY A 361 15.00 -15.56 -20.25
CA GLY A 361 15.72 -15.20 -19.03
C GLY A 361 17.24 -15.24 -19.23
N THR A 362 17.75 -16.25 -19.94
CA THR A 362 19.18 -16.29 -20.32
C THR A 362 19.55 -15.12 -21.22
N LEU A 363 18.72 -14.83 -22.23
CA LEU A 363 18.96 -13.74 -23.19
C LEU A 363 18.98 -12.37 -22.52
N LEU A 364 18.04 -12.14 -21.59
CA LEU A 364 17.91 -10.89 -20.82
C LEU A 364 19.17 -10.55 -20.04
N PHE A 365 19.82 -11.56 -19.44
CA PHE A 365 20.96 -11.32 -18.57
C PHE A 365 22.32 -11.47 -19.26
N THR A 366 22.41 -12.25 -20.33
CA THR A 366 23.70 -12.64 -20.92
C THR A 366 23.86 -12.21 -22.37
N GLY A 367 22.84 -11.57 -22.96
CA GLY A 367 22.81 -11.23 -24.38
C GLY A 367 22.82 -12.45 -25.30
N GLY A 368 22.84 -12.20 -26.60
CA GLY A 368 22.90 -13.28 -27.58
C GLY A 368 22.82 -12.81 -29.02
N GLU A 369 23.25 -13.66 -29.93
CA GLU A 369 23.10 -13.42 -31.37
C GLU A 369 21.64 -13.59 -31.82
N ALA A 370 21.33 -12.99 -32.97
CA ALA A 370 20.03 -13.13 -33.62
C ALA A 370 19.75 -14.60 -33.94
N ARG A 371 18.55 -15.06 -33.62
CA ARG A 371 18.16 -16.47 -33.69
C ARG A 371 16.69 -16.62 -34.05
N GLU A 372 16.36 -17.75 -34.64
CA GLU A 372 14.96 -18.17 -34.73
C GLU A 372 14.53 -18.65 -33.33
N PHE A 373 13.32 -18.28 -32.95
CA PHE A 373 12.71 -18.62 -31.66
C PHE A 373 11.32 -19.17 -31.93
N VAL A 374 11.04 -20.31 -31.32
CA VAL A 374 9.77 -21.03 -31.49
C VAL A 374 9.08 -21.10 -30.14
N PHE A 375 7.80 -20.77 -30.13
CA PHE A 375 6.93 -20.87 -28.97
C PHE A 375 5.56 -21.36 -29.44
N ASP A 376 5.18 -22.58 -29.05
CA ASP A 376 3.99 -23.24 -29.59
C ASP A 376 4.04 -23.24 -31.13
N ASP A 377 2.96 -22.83 -31.82
CA ASP A 377 2.92 -22.66 -33.27
C ASP A 377 3.53 -21.34 -33.79
N LEU A 378 4.05 -20.47 -32.91
CA LEU A 378 4.63 -19.18 -33.26
C LEU A 378 6.13 -19.31 -33.55
N GLU A 379 6.54 -18.91 -34.75
CA GLU A 379 7.94 -18.75 -35.14
C GLU A 379 8.28 -17.27 -35.30
N VAL A 380 9.24 -16.77 -34.52
CA VAL A 380 9.73 -15.39 -34.61
C VAL A 380 11.25 -15.34 -34.70
N ARG A 381 11.77 -14.40 -35.48
CA ARG A 381 13.20 -14.13 -35.54
C ARG A 381 13.57 -13.05 -34.53
N LEU A 382 14.21 -13.44 -33.44
CA LEU A 382 14.69 -12.50 -32.44
C LEU A 382 15.97 -11.79 -32.92
N PRO A 383 16.10 -10.47 -32.68
CA PRO A 383 17.32 -9.73 -33.01
C PRO A 383 18.48 -10.14 -32.08
N ALA A 384 19.68 -9.61 -32.34
CA ALA A 384 20.78 -9.74 -31.39
C ALA A 384 20.55 -8.83 -30.19
N PHE A 385 20.91 -9.30 -29.00
CA PHE A 385 20.78 -8.56 -27.74
C PHE A 385 22.16 -8.34 -27.11
N PRO A 386 22.45 -7.11 -26.62
CA PRO A 386 23.71 -6.83 -25.94
C PRO A 386 23.79 -7.57 -24.60
N ALA A 387 25.02 -7.85 -24.14
CA ALA A 387 25.27 -8.37 -22.81
C ALA A 387 25.25 -7.24 -21.76
N GLU A 388 24.15 -6.49 -21.71
CA GLU A 388 23.91 -5.37 -20.80
C GLU A 388 22.71 -5.69 -19.89
N PRO A 389 22.91 -6.53 -18.84
CA PRO A 389 21.83 -7.01 -18.00
C PRO A 389 21.11 -5.88 -17.25
N PRO A 390 19.79 -5.99 -16.99
CA PRO A 390 19.10 -5.06 -16.11
C PRO A 390 19.57 -5.20 -14.66
N ALA A 391 19.41 -4.12 -13.87
CA ALA A 391 19.54 -4.16 -12.42
C ALA A 391 18.25 -4.72 -11.80
N ASP A 392 18.05 -6.02 -11.98
CA ASP A 392 16.90 -6.77 -11.45
C ASP A 392 17.38 -8.09 -10.83
N ALA A 393 17.61 -8.06 -9.52
CA ALA A 393 18.17 -9.17 -8.76
C ALA A 393 17.21 -10.37 -8.68
N ARG A 394 15.91 -10.12 -8.53
CA ARG A 394 14.90 -11.19 -8.41
C ARG A 394 14.56 -11.83 -9.76
N ALA A 395 14.56 -11.05 -10.85
CA ALA A 395 14.45 -11.62 -12.20
C ALA A 395 15.67 -12.48 -12.55
N TRP A 396 16.87 -12.12 -12.08
CA TRP A 396 18.06 -12.97 -12.22
C TRP A 396 17.89 -14.29 -11.47
N LEU A 397 17.34 -14.26 -10.24
CA LEU A 397 17.02 -15.47 -9.49
C LEU A 397 16.00 -16.35 -10.23
N ASP A 398 14.92 -15.77 -10.77
CA ASP A 398 13.97 -16.52 -11.61
C ASP A 398 14.70 -17.21 -12.78
N ALA A 399 15.52 -16.46 -13.54
CA ALA A 399 16.25 -16.99 -14.69
C ALA A 399 17.19 -18.14 -14.30
N LEU A 400 17.90 -18.00 -13.18
CA LEU A 400 18.76 -19.05 -12.63
C LEU A 400 17.95 -20.28 -12.21
N TYR A 401 16.85 -20.08 -11.48
CA TYR A 401 15.99 -21.16 -11.02
C TYR A 401 15.36 -21.93 -12.16
N LEU A 402 14.84 -21.25 -13.18
CA LEU A 402 14.32 -21.88 -14.39
C LEU A 402 15.39 -22.75 -15.06
N ALA A 403 16.61 -22.21 -15.22
CA ALA A 403 17.72 -22.96 -15.83
C ALA A 403 18.13 -24.19 -15.00
N LEU A 404 18.10 -24.10 -13.66
CA LEU A 404 18.36 -25.24 -12.77
C LEU A 404 17.27 -26.31 -12.87
N VAL A 405 16.00 -25.91 -12.83
CA VAL A 405 14.85 -26.84 -12.96
C VAL A 405 14.91 -27.59 -14.28
N CYS A 406 15.16 -26.89 -15.38
CA CYS A 406 15.29 -27.48 -16.72
C CYS A 406 16.64 -28.17 -16.98
N ARG A 407 17.57 -28.15 -16.01
CA ARG A 407 18.92 -28.75 -16.08
C ARG A 407 19.78 -28.24 -17.25
N GLU A 408 19.56 -26.98 -17.62
CA GLU A 408 20.29 -26.29 -18.68
C GLU A 408 21.62 -25.73 -18.16
N TRP A 409 22.56 -26.61 -17.82
CA TRP A 409 23.83 -26.26 -17.16
C TRP A 409 24.70 -25.27 -17.96
N GLY A 410 24.58 -25.26 -19.30
CA GLY A 410 25.26 -24.28 -20.15
C GLY A 410 24.73 -22.85 -19.90
N ARG A 411 23.42 -22.71 -19.68
CA ARG A 411 22.77 -21.44 -19.35
C ARG A 411 23.06 -21.03 -17.91
N VAL A 412 23.03 -22.00 -16.97
CA VAL A 412 23.46 -21.78 -15.57
C VAL A 412 24.88 -21.18 -15.53
N SER A 413 25.82 -21.78 -16.28
CA SER A 413 27.21 -21.31 -16.36
C SER A 413 27.30 -19.88 -16.89
N ARG A 414 26.47 -19.49 -17.87
CA ARG A 414 26.45 -18.10 -18.38
C ARG A 414 25.83 -17.13 -17.37
N LEU A 415 24.78 -17.52 -16.66
CA LEU A 415 24.08 -16.66 -15.71
C LEU A 415 24.94 -16.34 -14.47
N VAL A 416 25.76 -17.27 -14.00
CA VAL A 416 26.66 -17.03 -12.85
C VAL A 416 27.83 -16.09 -13.15
N GLU A 417 28.13 -15.86 -14.43
CA GLU A 417 29.14 -14.90 -14.90
C GLU A 417 28.60 -13.46 -15.01
N VAL A 418 27.30 -13.24 -14.85
CA VAL A 418 26.70 -11.89 -14.83
C VAL A 418 27.35 -11.04 -13.71
N PRO A 419 27.86 -9.83 -14.00
CA PRO A 419 28.52 -9.00 -12.98
C PRO A 419 27.64 -8.75 -11.76
N LEU A 420 28.14 -9.03 -10.54
CA LEU A 420 27.34 -8.84 -9.32
C LEU A 420 27.05 -7.36 -9.10
N GLU A 421 28.00 -6.52 -9.46
CA GLU A 421 28.00 -5.07 -9.38
C GLU A 421 26.81 -4.49 -10.13
N ARG A 422 26.42 -5.11 -11.25
CA ARG A 422 25.24 -4.69 -12.00
C ARG A 422 23.94 -4.99 -11.25
N LEU A 423 23.86 -6.14 -10.58
CA LEU A 423 22.70 -6.52 -9.78
C LEU A 423 22.62 -5.71 -8.47
N ARG A 424 23.77 -5.27 -7.92
CA ARG A 424 23.82 -4.37 -6.75
C ARG A 424 23.24 -2.98 -7.02
N GLU A 425 23.06 -2.58 -8.28
CA GLU A 425 22.38 -1.34 -8.65
C GLU A 425 20.85 -1.43 -8.46
N ASP A 426 20.31 -2.61 -8.14
CA ASP A 426 18.89 -2.78 -7.87
C ASP A 426 18.52 -2.18 -6.50
N GLU A 427 18.02 -0.94 -6.52
CA GLU A 427 17.57 -0.21 -5.31
C GLU A 427 16.25 -0.76 -4.71
N SER A 428 15.63 -1.76 -5.33
CA SER A 428 14.32 -2.28 -4.92
C SER A 428 14.38 -3.54 -4.05
N VAL A 429 15.57 -4.07 -3.81
CA VAL A 429 15.80 -5.31 -3.06
C VAL A 429 16.59 -5.07 -1.80
N ASP A 430 16.30 -5.88 -0.79
CA ASP A 430 17.06 -5.89 0.46
C ASP A 430 18.39 -6.65 0.28
N GLU A 431 19.37 -6.32 1.12
CA GLU A 431 20.74 -6.81 0.98
C GLU A 431 20.86 -8.34 0.99
N TYR A 432 19.96 -9.03 1.71
CA TYR A 432 19.96 -10.49 1.77
C TYR A 432 19.76 -11.14 0.39
N VAL A 433 19.00 -10.52 -0.51
CA VAL A 433 18.78 -11.04 -1.87
C VAL A 433 20.11 -11.05 -2.64
N LEU A 434 20.92 -10.00 -2.47
CA LEU A 434 22.23 -9.89 -3.12
C LEU A 434 23.24 -10.88 -2.53
N HIS A 435 23.25 -11.05 -1.20
CA HIS A 435 24.07 -12.09 -0.54
C HIS A 435 23.66 -13.49 -0.98
N TRP A 436 22.37 -13.72 -1.18
CA TRP A 436 21.85 -15.01 -1.64
C TRP A 436 22.30 -15.32 -3.08
N ILE A 437 22.22 -14.32 -3.96
CA ILE A 437 22.75 -14.41 -5.33
C ILE A 437 24.25 -14.75 -5.30
N ASP A 438 25.03 -14.05 -4.49
CA ASP A 438 26.48 -14.31 -4.40
C ASP A 438 26.79 -15.71 -3.84
N THR A 439 25.96 -16.20 -2.90
CA THR A 439 26.03 -17.58 -2.38
C THR A 439 25.82 -18.60 -3.49
N LEU A 440 24.73 -18.48 -4.26
CA LEU A 440 24.40 -19.37 -5.36
C LEU A 440 25.47 -19.36 -6.45
N ARG A 441 25.95 -18.17 -6.84
CA ARG A 441 27.02 -18.03 -7.83
C ARG A 441 28.29 -18.73 -7.39
N THR A 442 28.71 -18.51 -6.14
CA THR A 442 29.92 -19.14 -5.60
C THR A 442 29.80 -20.66 -5.55
N TYR A 443 28.64 -21.17 -5.13
CA TYR A 443 28.38 -22.60 -5.11
C TYR A 443 28.39 -23.22 -6.51
N LEU A 444 27.66 -22.64 -7.47
CA LEU A 444 27.52 -23.15 -8.82
C LEU A 444 28.82 -23.04 -9.64
N SER A 445 29.65 -22.03 -9.37
CA SER A 445 31.01 -21.90 -9.93
C SER A 445 32.04 -22.80 -9.21
N ARG A 446 31.60 -23.64 -8.26
CA ARG A 446 32.45 -24.56 -7.48
C ARG A 446 33.55 -23.86 -6.68
N GLY A 447 33.21 -22.72 -6.09
CA GLY A 447 34.08 -21.98 -5.19
C GLY A 447 34.37 -22.73 -3.87
N PRO A 448 35.28 -22.20 -3.04
CA PRO A 448 35.63 -22.79 -1.74
C PRO A 448 34.41 -22.86 -0.80
N MET A 449 34.27 -23.97 -0.06
CA MET A 449 33.15 -24.16 0.87
C MET A 449 33.10 -23.09 1.97
N ASP A 450 34.25 -22.65 2.48
CA ASP A 450 34.32 -21.60 3.50
C ASP A 450 33.72 -20.28 2.99
N ASP A 451 33.95 -19.92 1.72
CA ASP A 451 33.38 -18.72 1.11
C ASP A 451 31.87 -18.85 0.94
N ILE A 452 31.39 -20.03 0.54
CA ILE A 452 29.95 -20.33 0.39
C ILE A 452 29.25 -20.19 1.75
N VAL A 453 29.82 -20.76 2.81
CA VAL A 453 29.28 -20.66 4.17
C VAL A 453 29.26 -19.22 4.66
N GLN A 454 30.33 -18.45 4.43
CA GLN A 454 30.36 -17.03 4.82
C GLN A 454 29.27 -16.20 4.13
N LYS A 455 29.08 -16.38 2.81
CA LYS A 455 28.04 -15.67 2.05
C LYS A 455 26.63 -16.10 2.44
N LEU A 456 26.43 -17.38 2.74
CA LEU A 456 25.16 -17.85 3.27
C LEU A 456 24.89 -17.23 4.65
N LEU A 457 25.86 -17.17 5.55
CA LEU A 457 25.70 -16.50 6.84
C LEU A 457 25.36 -15.01 6.68
N ALA A 458 25.97 -14.31 5.73
CA ALA A 458 25.62 -12.92 5.40
C ALA A 458 24.17 -12.81 4.90
N THR A 459 23.72 -13.75 4.07
CA THR A 459 22.30 -13.87 3.65
C THR A 459 21.38 -14.02 4.86
N MET A 460 21.73 -14.91 5.80
CA MET A 460 20.93 -15.16 6.99
C MET A 460 20.86 -13.93 7.90
N GLN A 461 21.98 -13.23 8.10
CA GLN A 461 22.05 -12.04 8.94
C GLN A 461 21.28 -10.86 8.33
N ALA A 462 21.40 -10.63 7.02
CA ALA A 462 20.69 -9.56 6.33
C ALA A 462 19.19 -9.85 6.13
N GLY A 463 18.77 -11.12 6.27
CA GLY A 463 17.39 -11.55 6.12
C GLY A 463 16.56 -11.43 7.41
N HIS A 464 17.13 -10.97 8.52
CA HIS A 464 16.39 -10.75 9.76
C HIS A 464 15.35 -9.63 9.60
N PRO A 465 14.14 -9.74 10.19
CA PRO A 465 13.06 -8.76 10.02
C PRO A 465 13.47 -7.31 10.31
N GLU A 466 14.35 -7.11 11.30
CA GLU A 466 14.91 -5.79 11.65
C GLU A 466 15.86 -5.19 10.61
N ALA A 467 16.40 -5.99 9.68
CA ALA A 467 17.32 -5.57 8.62
C ALA A 467 16.63 -5.38 7.25
N VAL A 468 15.38 -5.83 7.11
CA VAL A 468 14.59 -5.76 5.88
C VAL A 468 13.83 -4.43 5.83
N ALA A 469 14.01 -3.68 4.73
CA ALA A 469 13.43 -2.36 4.52
C ALA A 469 12.34 -2.36 3.44
N TYR A 470 12.46 -3.17 2.39
CA TYR A 470 11.57 -3.09 1.23
C TYR A 470 10.60 -4.27 1.15
N THR A 471 11.10 -5.47 1.41
CA THR A 471 10.34 -6.70 1.26
C THR A 471 9.33 -6.86 2.40
N PRO A 472 8.03 -7.10 2.12
CA PRO A 472 7.06 -7.41 3.17
C PRO A 472 7.52 -8.63 3.98
N THR A 473 7.53 -8.54 5.31
CA THR A 473 8.03 -9.61 6.20
C THR A 473 7.28 -10.92 5.93
N GLY A 474 5.96 -10.84 5.73
CA GLY A 474 5.15 -12.02 5.39
C GLY A 474 5.63 -12.76 4.13
N PHE A 475 6.08 -12.04 3.11
CA PHE A 475 6.63 -12.63 1.87
C PHE A 475 8.07 -13.11 2.06
N SER A 476 8.92 -12.30 2.70
CA SER A 476 10.31 -12.67 3.00
C SER A 476 10.38 -13.98 3.79
N ASP A 477 9.66 -14.05 4.91
CA ASP A 477 9.74 -15.17 5.86
C ASP A 477 9.12 -16.46 5.33
N GLN A 478 8.13 -16.38 4.45
CA GLN A 478 7.38 -17.56 4.00
C GLN A 478 7.68 -18.00 2.58
N VAL A 479 8.26 -17.14 1.75
CA VAL A 479 8.53 -17.42 0.34
C VAL A 479 9.98 -17.11 -0.03
N ASP A 480 10.39 -15.84 0.03
CA ASP A 480 11.64 -15.38 -0.61
C ASP A 480 12.91 -15.94 0.05
N TYR A 481 12.89 -16.10 1.38
CA TYR A 481 14.01 -16.62 2.15
C TYR A 481 14.07 -18.16 2.21
N GLN A 482 12.97 -18.86 1.93
CA GLN A 482 12.90 -20.31 2.11
C GLN A 482 13.94 -21.10 1.28
N PRO A 483 14.30 -20.70 0.05
CA PRO A 483 15.40 -21.33 -0.67
C PRO A 483 16.74 -21.28 0.10
N ALA A 484 17.12 -20.13 0.67
CA ALA A 484 18.35 -20.03 1.44
C ALA A 484 18.34 -20.94 2.69
N ALA A 485 17.20 -21.03 3.39
CA ALA A 485 17.02 -21.91 4.53
C ALA A 485 17.12 -23.41 4.15
N LEU A 486 16.59 -23.79 2.99
CA LEU A 486 16.70 -25.15 2.46
C LEU A 486 18.14 -25.47 2.03
N PHE A 487 18.79 -24.54 1.35
CA PHE A 487 20.17 -24.68 0.89
C PHE A 487 21.15 -24.89 2.05
N HIS A 488 20.94 -24.22 3.18
CA HIS A 488 21.69 -24.46 4.42
C HIS A 488 21.69 -25.94 4.84
N ARG A 489 20.56 -26.65 4.67
CA ARG A 489 20.46 -28.09 4.99
C ARG A 489 21.20 -28.97 3.99
N MET A 490 21.16 -28.59 2.72
CA MET A 490 21.89 -29.29 1.65
C MET A 490 23.41 -29.23 1.89
N ILE A 491 23.97 -28.04 2.19
CA ILE A 491 25.42 -27.92 2.45
C ILE A 491 25.87 -28.59 3.75
N ALA A 492 24.96 -28.74 4.72
CA ALA A 492 25.23 -29.47 5.96
C ALA A 492 25.23 -31.00 5.76
N ASN A 493 24.83 -31.49 4.57
CA ASN A 493 24.75 -32.90 4.21
C ASN A 493 23.90 -33.73 5.20
N ASP A 494 22.74 -33.17 5.56
CA ASP A 494 21.78 -33.76 6.50
C ASP A 494 20.45 -34.05 5.78
N ASP A 495 20.31 -35.28 5.29
CA ASP A 495 19.17 -35.73 4.47
C ASP A 495 17.83 -35.63 5.21
N GLU A 496 17.81 -35.98 6.50
CA GLU A 496 16.59 -35.97 7.31
C GLU A 496 16.13 -34.53 7.55
N GLN A 497 17.06 -33.65 7.91
CA GLN A 497 16.73 -32.24 8.11
C GLN A 497 16.45 -31.50 6.80
N PHE A 498 17.03 -31.92 5.68
CA PHE A 498 16.69 -31.40 4.36
C PHE A 498 15.23 -31.72 4.02
N ALA A 499 14.81 -32.98 4.12
CA ALA A 499 13.45 -33.39 3.82
C ALA A 499 12.42 -32.66 4.70
N LYS A 500 12.73 -32.52 6.00
CA LYS A 500 11.89 -31.75 6.93
C LYS A 500 11.83 -30.28 6.56
N ALA A 501 12.97 -29.64 6.29
CA ALA A 501 13.01 -28.23 5.92
C ALA A 501 12.29 -27.94 4.61
N LEU A 502 12.34 -28.86 3.64
CA LEU A 502 11.57 -28.75 2.40
C LEU A 502 10.06 -28.78 2.69
N ALA A 503 9.60 -29.73 3.51
CA ALA A 503 8.19 -29.81 3.91
C ALA A 503 7.71 -28.54 4.64
N ASP A 504 8.48 -28.06 5.62
CA ASP A 504 8.17 -26.83 6.37
C ASP A 504 8.13 -25.60 5.44
N ALA A 505 9.04 -25.52 4.46
CA ALA A 505 9.08 -24.44 3.49
C ALA A 505 7.86 -24.44 2.54
N LEU A 506 7.42 -25.63 2.11
CA LEU A 506 6.22 -25.79 1.28
C LEU A 506 4.95 -25.41 2.04
N GLU A 507 4.85 -25.76 3.32
CA GLU A 507 3.74 -25.36 4.18
C GLU A 507 3.67 -23.83 4.33
N LYS A 508 4.81 -23.17 4.55
CA LYS A 508 4.87 -21.70 4.59
C LYS A 508 4.46 -21.05 3.28
N HIS A 509 4.91 -21.59 2.14
CA HIS A 509 4.49 -21.11 0.82
C HIS A 509 2.97 -21.22 0.67
N ALA A 510 2.39 -22.37 1.04
CA ALA A 510 0.93 -22.57 1.02
C ALA A 510 0.19 -21.61 1.96
N LEU A 511 0.72 -21.36 3.16
CA LEU A 511 0.14 -20.45 4.14
C LEU A 511 0.11 -19.00 3.65
N TYR A 512 1.22 -18.52 3.08
CA TYR A 512 1.32 -17.16 2.55
C TYR A 512 0.28 -16.90 1.45
N TRP A 513 0.23 -17.81 0.47
CA TRP A 513 -0.68 -17.66 -0.67
C TRP A 513 -2.14 -17.97 -0.33
N GLY A 514 -2.41 -18.90 0.60
CA GLY A 514 -3.75 -19.37 0.93
C GLY A 514 -4.50 -19.85 -0.32
N ASP A 515 -5.72 -19.36 -0.50
CA ASP A 515 -6.56 -19.65 -1.67
C ASP A 515 -6.29 -18.72 -2.87
N SER A 516 -5.17 -17.97 -2.85
CA SER A 516 -4.82 -17.06 -3.94
C SER A 516 -4.74 -17.81 -5.26
N PRO A 517 -5.40 -17.30 -6.32
CA PRO A 517 -5.35 -17.92 -7.62
C PRO A 517 -4.15 -17.46 -8.46
N ALA A 518 -3.20 -16.72 -7.87
CA ALA A 518 -2.00 -16.24 -8.54
C ALA A 518 -1.16 -17.41 -9.09
N PRO A 519 -0.56 -17.29 -10.29
CA PRO A 519 0.28 -18.36 -10.84
C PRO A 519 1.41 -18.80 -9.90
N ARG A 520 2.09 -17.86 -9.23
CA ARG A 520 3.17 -18.18 -8.27
C ARG A 520 2.68 -18.86 -6.98
N ALA A 521 1.38 -18.91 -6.72
CA ALA A 521 0.82 -19.71 -5.63
C ALA A 521 0.90 -21.23 -5.92
N GLN A 522 1.00 -21.61 -7.20
CA GLN A 522 0.85 -22.99 -7.67
C GLN A 522 2.17 -23.72 -7.75
N VAL A 523 3.27 -23.00 -7.98
CA VAL A 523 4.63 -23.55 -8.04
C VAL A 523 5.56 -22.69 -7.22
N SER A 524 6.30 -23.30 -6.30
CA SER A 524 7.37 -22.61 -5.56
C SER A 524 8.68 -22.73 -6.34
N LEU A 525 8.93 -21.81 -7.28
CA LEU A 525 10.06 -21.89 -8.22
C LEU A 525 11.43 -22.06 -7.53
N GLY A 526 11.69 -21.30 -6.45
CA GLY A 526 12.96 -21.38 -5.73
C GLY A 526 13.15 -22.72 -5.00
N LEU A 527 12.10 -23.24 -4.36
CA LEU A 527 12.12 -24.56 -3.70
C LEU A 527 12.24 -25.68 -4.74
N LEU A 528 11.54 -25.57 -5.86
CA LEU A 528 11.63 -26.49 -6.99
C LEU A 528 13.07 -26.54 -7.53
N ALA A 529 13.70 -25.39 -7.78
CA ALA A 529 15.07 -25.35 -8.27
C ALA A 529 16.07 -26.02 -7.32
N LEU A 530 15.97 -25.74 -6.02
CA LEU A 530 16.85 -26.37 -5.03
C LEU A 530 16.54 -27.84 -4.80
N ALA A 531 15.29 -28.26 -4.84
CA ALA A 531 14.91 -29.66 -4.76
C ALA A 531 15.39 -30.44 -6.00
N SER A 532 15.26 -29.89 -7.21
CA SER A 532 15.80 -30.48 -8.45
C SER A 532 17.33 -30.61 -8.38
N LEU A 533 18.01 -29.58 -7.86
CA LEU A 533 19.46 -29.60 -7.63
C LEU A 533 19.85 -30.67 -6.59
N ALA A 534 19.16 -30.74 -5.46
CA ALA A 534 19.43 -31.71 -4.40
C ALA A 534 19.18 -33.16 -4.88
N GLY A 535 18.10 -33.38 -5.64
CA GLY A 535 17.81 -34.70 -6.24
C GLY A 535 18.91 -35.18 -7.19
N SER A 536 19.56 -34.26 -7.91
CA SER A 536 20.74 -34.60 -8.74
C SER A 536 21.98 -35.02 -7.93
N GLN A 537 21.97 -34.74 -6.62
CA GLN A 537 23.00 -35.08 -5.63
C GLN A 537 22.52 -36.19 -4.68
N GLU A 538 21.50 -36.96 -5.07
CA GLU A 538 20.95 -38.10 -4.34
C GLU A 538 20.26 -37.76 -2.99
N PHE A 539 19.94 -36.50 -2.71
CA PHE A 539 19.12 -36.12 -1.56
C PHE A 539 17.66 -36.61 -1.71
N PRO A 540 16.97 -36.93 -0.60
CA PRO A 540 15.57 -37.33 -0.64
C PRO A 540 14.66 -36.15 -1.04
N VAL A 541 13.94 -36.33 -2.14
CA VAL A 541 12.88 -35.41 -2.60
C VAL A 541 11.53 -36.14 -2.68
N PRO A 542 10.40 -35.44 -2.46
CA PRO A 542 9.09 -36.08 -2.51
C PRO A 542 8.79 -36.60 -3.93
N GLN A 543 8.13 -37.76 -4.00
CA GLN A 543 7.67 -38.33 -5.28
C GLN A 543 6.40 -37.66 -5.81
N LYS A 544 5.67 -36.94 -4.93
CA LYS A 544 4.47 -36.20 -5.31
C LYS A 544 4.26 -35.06 -4.33
N GLU A 545 4.23 -33.84 -4.84
CA GLU A 545 3.98 -32.63 -4.08
C GLU A 545 3.30 -31.60 -4.98
N ARG A 546 2.23 -30.96 -4.51
CA ARG A 546 1.39 -30.08 -5.35
C ARG A 546 2.19 -28.89 -5.89
N LEU A 547 3.07 -28.34 -5.06
CA LEU A 547 3.85 -27.14 -5.38
C LEU A 547 5.14 -27.43 -6.17
N LEU A 548 5.45 -28.71 -6.40
CA LEU A 548 6.66 -29.18 -7.08
C LEU A 548 6.27 -30.15 -8.21
N PRO A 549 5.98 -29.66 -9.43
CA PRO A 549 5.58 -30.51 -10.54
C PRO A 549 6.57 -31.64 -10.80
N LEU A 550 6.07 -32.87 -10.88
CA LEU A 550 6.88 -34.09 -10.84
C LEU A 550 7.99 -34.11 -11.90
N TYR A 551 7.66 -33.86 -13.17
CA TYR A 551 8.63 -33.97 -14.27
C TYR A 551 9.68 -32.86 -14.27
N LEU A 552 9.32 -31.67 -13.76
CA LEU A 552 10.28 -30.58 -13.53
C LEU A 552 11.23 -30.92 -12.35
N LEU A 553 10.68 -31.51 -11.28
CA LEU A 553 11.44 -31.90 -10.10
C LEU A 553 12.46 -33.01 -10.43
N ASN A 554 12.00 -34.12 -11.00
CA ASN A 554 12.83 -35.32 -11.16
C ASN A 554 13.65 -35.34 -12.47
N GLY A 555 13.26 -34.57 -13.49
CA GLY A 555 13.94 -34.54 -14.78
C GLY A 555 13.83 -35.82 -15.60
N GLU A 556 12.90 -36.71 -15.27
CA GLU A 556 12.63 -37.94 -16.03
C GLU A 556 12.05 -37.63 -17.42
N ARG A 557 11.45 -36.44 -17.56
CA ARG A 557 11.03 -35.88 -18.82
C ARG A 557 11.57 -34.46 -18.91
N ILE A 558 12.52 -34.25 -19.80
CA ILE A 558 13.04 -32.93 -20.16
C ILE A 558 12.92 -32.83 -21.66
N GLU A 559 12.08 -31.91 -22.12
CA GLU A 559 11.96 -31.62 -23.55
C GLU A 559 13.24 -30.93 -24.05
N VAL A 560 13.56 -31.11 -25.33
CA VAL A 560 14.79 -30.54 -25.90
C VAL A 560 14.64 -29.02 -26.01
N ILE A 561 15.43 -28.30 -25.21
CA ILE A 561 15.51 -26.84 -25.28
C ILE A 561 16.65 -26.46 -26.24
N PRO A 562 16.43 -25.54 -27.20
CA PRO A 562 17.48 -25.07 -28.09
C PRO A 562 18.72 -24.56 -27.33
N ALA A 563 19.90 -24.91 -27.82
CA ALA A 563 21.15 -24.53 -27.19
C ALA A 563 21.31 -22.98 -27.09
N PRO A 564 22.00 -22.49 -26.04
CA PRO A 564 22.15 -21.07 -25.73
C PRO A 564 22.76 -20.19 -26.82
#